data_AF-A0A6B0ZJ03-F1
#
_entry.id   AF-A0A6B0ZJ03-F1
#
_cell.length_a   1.000
_cell.length_b   1.000
_cell.length_c   1.000
_cell.angle_alpha   90.00
_cell.angle_beta   90.00
_cell.angle_gamma   90.00
#
_symmetry.space_group_name_H-M   'P 1'
#
loop_
_entity.id
_entity.type
_entity.pdbx_description
1 polymer ?
#
loop_
_entity_poly.entity_id
_entity_poly.type
_entity_poly.pdbx_seq_one_letter_code
_entity_poly.pdbx_strand_id
1 'polypeptide(L)' 'MEITININGTDHTADVEPRLLLVDHIRTGAGLTGTHIGCDTTSCGVCTVLVDGTPVKSCTMLAVQADGRSVTTV' A
#
# COMPACT_ATOMS: atom_id res chain seq x y z
N MET A 1 -12.94 -6.43 -5.43
CA MET A 1 -12.06 -6.98 -6.48
C MET A 1 -10.93 -7.70 -5.78
N GLU A 2 -10.71 -8.96 -6.12
CA GLU A 2 -9.57 -9.72 -5.59
C GLU A 2 -8.27 -9.18 -6.20
N ILE A 3 -7.28 -8.93 -5.35
CA ILE A 3 -5.93 -8.49 -5.73
C ILE A 3 -4.89 -9.29 -4.95
N THR A 4 -3.71 -9.45 -5.50
CA THR A 4 -2.53 -10.03 -4.84
C THR A 4 -1.36 -9.06 -4.93
N ILE A 5 -0.85 -8.62 -3.78
CA ILE A 5 0.32 -7.73 -3.70
C ILE A 5 1.44 -8.46 -2.98
N ASN A 6 2.65 -8.45 -3.54
CA ASN A 6 3.82 -8.95 -2.83
C ASN A 6 4.35 -7.85 -1.89
N ILE A 7 4.16 -7.98 -0.59
CA ILE A 7 4.62 -7.01 0.41
C ILE A 7 5.79 -7.61 1.19
N ASN A 8 6.96 -6.96 1.14
CA ASN A 8 8.19 -7.42 1.80
C ASN A 8 8.56 -8.88 1.46
N GLY A 9 8.30 -9.32 0.22
CA GLY A 9 8.59 -10.68 -0.24
C GLY A 9 7.50 -11.71 0.06
N THR A 10 6.40 -11.33 0.71
CA THR A 10 5.27 -12.23 1.00
C THR A 10 4.03 -11.80 0.22
N ASP A 11 3.33 -12.75 -0.41
CA ASP A 11 2.10 -12.45 -1.14
C ASP A 11 0.92 -12.25 -0.18
N HIS A 12 0.24 -11.12 -0.35
CA HIS A 12 -0.99 -10.77 0.37
C HIS A 12 -2.15 -10.69 -0.63
N THR A 13 -3.07 -11.65 -0.56
CA THR A 13 -4.29 -11.67 -1.37
C THR A 13 -5.48 -11.18 -0.55
N ALA A 14 -6.28 -10.27 -1.09
CA ALA A 14 -7.49 -9.79 -0.45
C ALA A 14 -8.54 -9.32 -1.47
N ASP A 15 -9.82 -9.43 -1.09
CA ASP A 15 -10.91 -8.76 -1.80
C ASP A 15 -11.07 -7.34 -1.27
N VAL A 16 -10.89 -6.35 -2.16
CA VAL A 16 -10.88 -4.92 -1.79
C VAL A 16 -11.90 -4.11 -2.57
N GLU A 17 -12.37 -3.02 -1.96
CA GLU A 17 -13.10 -1.99 -2.70
C GLU A 17 -12.17 -1.28 -3.71
N PRO A 18 -12.64 -0.94 -4.93
CA PRO A 18 -11.81 -0.27 -5.94
C PRO A 18 -11.18 1.06 -5.47
N ARG A 19 -11.79 1.71 -4.48
CA ARG A 19 -11.37 2.99 -3.90
C ARG A 19 -10.42 2.85 -2.70
N LEU A 20 -10.13 1.63 -2.24
CA LEU A 20 -9.27 1.41 -1.08
C LEU A 20 -7.87 1.92 -1.39
N LEU A 21 -7.31 2.78 -0.53
CA LEU A 21 -5.95 3.26 -0.67
C LEU A 21 -4.94 2.17 -0.29
N LEU A 22 -3.77 2.20 -0.93
CA LEU A 22 -2.69 1.26 -0.65
C LEU A 22 -2.23 1.36 0.81
N VAL A 23 -2.19 2.57 1.38
CA VAL A 23 -1.83 2.76 2.80
C VAL A 23 -2.80 2.04 3.74
N ASP A 24 -4.09 2.03 3.43
CA ASP A 24 -5.11 1.37 4.25
C ASP A 24 -5.03 -0.15 4.09
N HIS A 25 -4.81 -0.63 2.86
CA HIS A 25 -4.60 -2.05 2.63
C HIS A 25 -3.35 -2.56 3.37
N ILE A 26 -2.23 -1.85 3.32
CA ILE A 26 -0.99 -2.21 4.04
C ILE A 26 -1.25 -2.30 5.54
N ARG A 27 -1.87 -1.26 6.12
CA ARG A 27 -2.05 -1.15 7.58
C ARG A 27 -3.11 -2.08 8.14
N THR A 28 -4.27 -2.16 7.47
CA THR A 28 -5.45 -2.85 7.97
C THR A 28 -5.67 -4.20 7.27
N GLY A 29 -5.46 -4.26 5.96
CA GLY A 29 -5.60 -5.48 5.18
C GLY A 29 -4.48 -6.49 5.46
N ALA A 30 -3.21 -6.04 5.34
CA ALA A 30 -2.02 -6.86 5.59
C ALA A 30 -1.53 -6.78 7.05
N GLY A 31 -2.06 -5.88 7.87
CA GLY A 31 -1.70 -5.74 9.29
C GLY A 31 -0.32 -5.11 9.55
N LEU A 32 0.31 -4.51 8.52
CA LEU A 32 1.67 -3.95 8.58
C LEU A 32 1.62 -2.47 8.96
N THR A 33 1.69 -2.19 10.26
CA THR A 33 1.40 -0.86 10.81
C THR A 33 2.58 0.12 10.81
N GLY A 34 3.76 -0.29 10.35
CA GLY A 34 4.95 0.57 10.29
C GLY A 34 4.83 1.75 9.32
N THR A 35 4.06 1.60 8.23
CA THR A 35 3.71 2.71 7.34
C THR A 35 2.67 3.60 8.02
N HIS A 36 2.94 4.91 8.13
CA HIS A 36 2.07 5.83 8.87
C HIS A 36 1.16 6.66 7.96
N ILE A 37 0.03 7.13 8.51
CA ILE A 37 -0.82 8.17 7.92
C ILE A 37 -0.61 9.43 8.75
N GLY A 38 -0.15 10.50 8.10
CA GLY A 38 0.07 11.81 8.74
C GLY A 38 -0.93 12.84 8.25
N CYS A 39 -0.73 13.32 7.03
CA CYS A 39 -1.56 14.39 6.46
C CYS A 39 -2.68 13.90 5.55
N ASP A 40 -2.61 12.65 5.06
CA ASP A 40 -3.50 12.03 4.05
C ASP A 40 -3.70 12.81 2.72
N THR A 41 -3.01 13.94 2.59
CA THR A 41 -3.13 14.94 1.52
C THR A 41 -1.81 15.11 0.78
N THR A 42 -0.95 14.08 0.82
CA THR A 42 0.36 14.00 0.14
C THR A 42 1.49 14.85 0.73
N SER A 43 1.23 15.88 1.53
CA SER A 43 2.24 16.85 1.98
C SER A 43 3.40 16.30 2.85
N CYS A 44 3.17 15.30 3.72
CA CYS A 44 4.13 14.93 4.75
C CYS A 44 5.08 13.76 4.40
N GLY A 45 4.73 12.89 3.46
CA GLY A 45 5.57 11.77 3.04
C GLY A 45 5.71 10.58 4.01
N VAL A 46 5.07 10.60 5.19
CA VAL A 46 5.19 9.52 6.19
C VAL A 46 4.56 8.18 5.75
N CYS A 47 3.77 8.20 4.68
CA CYS A 47 3.17 7.03 4.04
C CYS A 47 4.02 6.47 2.88
N THR A 48 5.26 6.95 2.70
CA THR A 48 6.08 6.53 1.56
C THR A 48 6.47 5.06 1.67
N VAL A 49 6.24 4.32 0.61
CA VAL A 49 6.66 2.92 0.41
C VAL A 49 7.37 2.81 -0.93
N LEU A 50 8.09 1.72 -1.17
CA LEU A 50 8.62 1.44 -2.51
C LEU A 50 7.63 0.56 -3.26
N VAL A 51 7.23 0.95 -4.46
CA VAL A 51 6.48 0.11 -5.40
C VAL A 51 7.42 -0.19 -6.56
N ASP A 52 7.77 -1.46 -6.76
CA ASP A 52 8.76 -1.90 -7.74
C ASP A 52 10.07 -1.11 -7.65
N GLY A 53 10.53 -0.89 -6.41
CA GLY A 53 11.74 -0.12 -6.09
C GLY A 53 11.61 1.40 -6.19
N THR A 54 10.46 1.93 -6.64
CA THR A 54 10.24 3.38 -6.79
C THR A 54 9.47 3.95 -5.59
N PRO A 55 9.91 5.06 -4.97
CA PRO A 55 9.19 5.66 -3.85
C PRO A 55 7.84 6.24 -4.28
N VAL A 56 6.77 5.80 -3.62
CA VAL A 56 5.38 6.23 -3.87
C VAL A 56 4.72 6.60 -2.55
N LYS A 57 3.95 7.70 -2.56
CA LYS A 57 3.06 8.07 -1.44
C LYS A 57 1.84 7.15 -1.44
N SER A 58 1.85 6.12 -0.59
CA SER A 58 0.78 5.09 -0.58
C SER A 58 -0.62 5.63 -0.28
N CYS A 59 -0.74 6.83 0.32
CA CYS A 59 -2.04 7.52 0.50
C CYS A 59 -2.62 8.10 -0.81
N THR A 60 -1.94 7.97 -1.94
CA THR A 60 -2.41 8.46 -3.26
C THR A 60 -2.59 7.37 -4.30
N MET A 61 -2.19 6.15 -3.98
CA MET A 61 -2.29 5.00 -4.85
C MET A 61 -3.42 4.11 -4.32
N LEU A 62 -4.28 3.62 -5.22
CA LEU A 62 -5.30 2.64 -4.86
C LEU A 62 -4.64 1.27 -4.72
N ALA A 63 -5.13 0.44 -3.79
CA ALA A 63 -4.64 -0.92 -3.59
C ALA A 63 -4.74 -1.74 -4.89
N VAL A 64 -5.81 -1.53 -5.67
CA VAL A 64 -6.02 -2.20 -6.96
C VAL A 64 -5.02 -1.80 -8.05
N GLN A 65 -4.33 -0.67 -7.91
CA GLN A 65 -3.25 -0.29 -8.82
C GLN A 65 -1.94 -1.02 -8.49
N ALA A 66 -1.83 -1.56 -7.27
CA ALA A 66 -0.67 -2.31 -6.79
C ALA A 66 -0.83 -3.82 -6.98
N ASP A 67 -1.97 -4.28 -7.53
CA ASP A 67 -2.19 -5.67 -7.88
C ASP A 67 -1.08 -6.21 -8.79
N GLY A 68 -0.51 -7.35 -8.41
CA GLY A 68 0.62 -8.01 -9.07
C GLY A 68 1.99 -7.32 -8.89
N ARG A 69 2.09 -6.27 -8.07
CA ARG A 69 3.35 -5.52 -7.88
C ARG A 69 4.07 -5.88 -6.59
N SER A 70 5.35 -5.52 -6.55
CA SER A 70 6.16 -5.60 -5.34
C SER A 70 6.07 -4.29 -4.54
N VAL A 71 5.81 -4.42 -3.25
CA VAL A 71 5.75 -3.30 -2.30
C VAL A 71 6.72 -3.56 -1.16
N THR A 72 7.59 -2.59 -0.88
CA THR A 72 8.48 -2.62 0.29
C THR A 72 8.09 -1.53 1.28
N THR A 73 7.81 -1.94 2.52
CA THR A 73 7.55 -1.04 3.64
C THR A 73 8.78 -0.97 4.56
N VAL A 74 8.71 -0.12 5.59
CA VAL A 74 9.65 -0.16 6.73
C VAL A 74 9.56 -1.48 7.49
#